data_AF-A0A975TZ57-F1
#
_entry.id   AF-A0A975TZ57-F1
#
_cell.length_a   1.000
_cell.length_b   1.000
_cell.length_c   1.000
_cell.angle_alpha   90.00
_cell.angle_beta   90.00
_cell.angle_gamma   90.00
#
_symmetry.space_group_name_H-M   'P 1'
#
loop_
_entity.id
_entity.type
_entity.pdbx_description
1 polymer ?
#
loop_
_entity_poly.entity_id
_entity_poly.type
_entity_poly.pdbx_seq_one_letter_code
_entity_poly.pdbx_strand_id
1 'polypeptide(L)'
;MRVLKPFITGAVFALASATFVTAQEVESVPITLSSIAIERYAELTESDADGGVACCAPVVLHQPGHHFVYVRAIYDVAWTEEIDRVNVSFSDIGLQLPGDAEPRQMVGRMAAVGEFQLSGTSLTARRPRDWPDETEQAYLNAVFLVPETITSGTLVFQDTDYSQEISLEAEVTELIDPASLLEVNVLALTEVDEVAIRETSGRQDITGRLAATLGSILQLDVSVQPMVANDIDGDNSFFFNITDFTLVGPDNAPLHLIGTVPNNSLQDSYSYSSSWDPGSLPRSQSIRFYFAGNAAPGVYKVFYLGTPMADLMFE
;
A
#
# COMPACT_ATOMS: atom_id res chain seq x y z
N MET A 1 -70.76 10.96 -50.24
CA MET A 1 -70.63 10.44 -51.63
C MET A 1 -69.16 10.38 -51.99
N ARG A 2 -68.75 9.36 -52.75
CA ARG A 2 -67.39 9.08 -53.27
C ARG A 2 -66.67 10.35 -53.72
N VAL A 3 -65.33 10.41 -53.71
CA VAL A 3 -64.54 10.20 -54.93
C VAL A 3 -63.02 10.24 -54.63
N LEU A 4 -62.33 9.22 -55.17
CA LEU A 4 -60.99 9.13 -55.76
C LEU A 4 -59.74 9.81 -55.13
N LYS A 5 -58.70 8.98 -54.93
CA LYS A 5 -57.27 9.27 -55.22
C LYS A 5 -57.09 9.42 -56.75
N PRO A 6 -56.17 10.24 -57.32
CA PRO A 6 -54.72 9.95 -57.21
C PRO A 6 -53.70 11.11 -57.46
N PHE A 7 -52.41 10.75 -57.27
CA PHE A 7 -51.27 10.96 -58.19
C PHE A 7 -50.26 12.16 -58.08
N ILE A 8 -48.98 11.74 -57.87
CA ILE A 8 -47.64 12.15 -58.42
C ILE A 8 -46.88 13.41 -57.90
N THR A 9 -45.64 13.09 -57.45
CA THR A 9 -44.33 13.78 -57.61
C THR A 9 -43.99 15.04 -56.82
N GLY A 10 -42.83 14.95 -56.17
CA GLY A 10 -42.02 16.09 -55.76
C GLY A 10 -40.91 15.65 -54.81
N ALA A 11 -39.84 15.06 -55.35
CA ALA A 11 -38.63 14.78 -54.60
C ALA A 11 -37.98 16.08 -54.11
N VAL A 12 -37.71 16.18 -52.82
CA VAL A 12 -36.70 17.09 -52.27
C VAL A 12 -35.79 16.25 -51.38
N PHE A 13 -34.63 15.90 -51.92
CA PHE A 13 -33.51 15.37 -51.16
C PHE A 13 -32.97 16.51 -50.28
N ALA A 14 -33.30 16.49 -48.99
CA ALA A 14 -32.53 17.23 -48.00
C ALA A 14 -31.34 16.34 -47.61
N LEU A 15 -30.17 16.58 -48.18
CA LEU A 15 -28.92 16.10 -47.61
C LEU A 15 -28.73 16.80 -46.27
N ALA A 16 -29.10 16.12 -45.18
CA ALA A 16 -28.55 16.43 -43.88
C ALA A 16 -27.09 15.97 -43.88
N SER A 17 -26.17 16.92 -44.03
CA SER A 17 -24.76 16.70 -43.77
C SER A 17 -24.62 16.33 -42.29
N ALA A 18 -24.62 15.03 -42.00
CA ALA A 18 -24.11 14.54 -40.73
C ALA A 18 -22.61 14.86 -40.73
N THR A 19 -22.25 15.93 -40.04
CA THR A 19 -20.89 16.10 -39.52
C THR A 19 -20.58 14.85 -38.72
N PHE A 20 -19.75 13.99 -39.29
CA PHE A 20 -19.01 12.99 -38.55
C PHE A 20 -18.22 13.76 -37.50
N VAL A 21 -18.68 13.70 -36.26
CA VAL A 21 -17.82 13.94 -35.11
C VAL A 21 -16.73 12.90 -35.26
N THR A 22 -15.54 13.37 -35.64
CA THR A 22 -14.31 12.58 -35.60
C THR A 22 -14.27 11.92 -34.23
N ALA A 23 -14.01 10.61 -34.24
CA ALA A 23 -13.69 9.85 -33.03
C ALA A 23 -12.79 10.72 -32.16
N GLN A 24 -13.27 11.04 -30.97
CA GLN A 24 -12.42 11.57 -29.92
C GLN A 24 -11.39 10.47 -29.71
N GLU A 25 -10.14 10.73 -30.09
CA GLU A 25 -9.02 9.84 -29.77
C GLU A 25 -9.15 9.52 -28.29
N VAL A 26 -9.37 8.24 -27.99
CA VAL A 26 -9.26 7.74 -26.63
C VAL A 26 -7.84 8.06 -26.23
N GLU A 27 -7.69 8.89 -25.21
CA GLU A 27 -6.41 9.36 -24.72
C GLU A 27 -5.61 8.14 -24.30
N SER A 28 -4.71 7.69 -25.18
CA SER A 28 -3.73 6.64 -24.84
C SER A 28 -3.01 7.14 -23.60
N VAL A 29 -3.01 6.35 -22.52
CA VAL A 29 -2.25 6.74 -21.32
C VAL A 29 -0.82 7.01 -21.77
N PRO A 30 -0.25 8.19 -21.47
CA PRO A 30 1.03 8.63 -22.04
C PRO A 30 2.20 7.95 -21.32
N ILE A 31 2.14 6.62 -21.23
CA ILE A 31 3.09 5.77 -20.52
C ILE A 31 3.74 4.78 -21.46
N THR A 32 4.99 4.45 -21.20
CA THR A 32 5.70 3.35 -21.83
C THR A 32 6.31 2.48 -20.74
N LEU A 33 6.17 1.16 -20.85
CA LEU A 33 6.78 0.26 -19.88
C LEU A 33 8.32 0.40 -19.95
N SER A 34 8.91 0.83 -18.85
CA SER A 34 10.36 1.02 -18.70
C SER A 34 11.01 -0.26 -18.17
N SER A 35 10.45 -0.82 -17.10
CA SER A 35 10.91 -2.09 -16.54
C SER A 35 9.78 -2.86 -15.86
N ILE A 36 9.97 -4.18 -15.74
CA ILE A 36 9.05 -5.06 -15.04
C ILE A 36 9.84 -6.12 -14.27
N ALA A 37 9.45 -6.34 -13.03
CA ALA A 37 9.93 -7.41 -12.16
C ALA A 37 8.73 -8.28 -11.73
N ILE A 38 8.96 -9.59 -11.68
CA ILE A 38 7.95 -10.57 -11.35
C ILE A 38 8.47 -11.45 -10.22
N GLU A 39 7.69 -11.56 -9.16
CA GLU A 39 7.95 -12.49 -8.06
C GLU A 39 6.73 -13.38 -7.86
N ARG A 40 6.96 -14.59 -7.35
CA ARG A 40 5.92 -15.60 -7.18
C ARG A 40 5.97 -16.18 -5.78
N TYR A 41 4.81 -16.25 -5.14
CA TYR A 41 4.68 -16.72 -3.77
C TYR A 41 3.56 -17.77 -3.69
N ALA A 42 3.81 -18.86 -2.96
CA ALA A 42 2.78 -19.87 -2.69
C ALA A 42 1.80 -19.43 -1.59
N GLU A 43 2.26 -18.56 -0.71
CA GLU A 43 1.50 -17.95 0.38
C GLU A 43 1.95 -16.51 0.60
N LEU A 44 1.05 -15.68 1.13
CA LEU A 44 1.34 -14.31 1.53
C LEU A 44 0.72 -14.04 2.90
N THR A 45 1.40 -13.26 3.72
CA THR A 45 0.89 -12.83 5.02
C THR A 45 0.35 -11.41 4.90
N GLU A 46 -0.90 -11.21 5.30
CA GLU A 46 -1.52 -9.88 5.35
C GLU A 46 -0.84 -9.02 6.41
N SER A 47 -0.34 -7.85 5.99
CA SER A 47 0.40 -6.91 6.83
C SER A 47 -0.44 -5.73 7.32
N ASP A 48 -1.66 -5.54 6.81
CA ASP A 48 -2.55 -4.48 7.29
C ASP A 48 -2.97 -4.73 8.76
N ALA A 49 -3.10 -3.65 9.53
CA ALA A 49 -3.50 -3.67 10.93
C ALA A 49 -4.90 -4.24 11.15
N ASP A 50 -5.78 -4.13 10.14
CA ASP A 50 -7.12 -4.72 10.13
C ASP A 50 -7.10 -6.22 9.77
N GLY A 51 -5.98 -6.72 9.25
CA GLY A 51 -5.78 -8.11 8.83
C GLY A 51 -5.58 -9.10 9.95
N GLY A 52 -5.49 -8.67 11.22
CA GLY A 52 -5.26 -9.54 12.37
C GLY A 52 -4.24 -8.94 13.34
N VAL A 53 -3.73 -9.77 14.26
CA VAL A 53 -2.62 -9.35 15.13
C VAL A 53 -1.33 -9.85 14.51
N ALA A 54 -0.58 -8.97 13.86
CA ALA A 54 0.57 -9.30 13.02
C ALA A 54 1.56 -10.29 13.69
N CYS A 55 1.86 -10.13 14.98
CA CYS A 55 2.77 -11.03 15.71
C CYS A 55 2.22 -12.43 15.97
N CYS A 56 0.94 -12.49 16.35
CA CYS A 56 0.46 -13.50 17.27
C CYS A 56 -0.71 -14.30 16.71
N ALA A 57 -1.38 -13.75 15.69
CA ALA A 57 -2.39 -14.40 14.89
C ALA A 57 -2.45 -13.74 13.50
N PRO A 58 -1.37 -13.83 12.69
CA PRO A 58 -1.36 -13.25 11.35
C PRO A 58 -2.33 -13.98 10.43
N VAL A 59 -2.93 -13.26 9.49
CA VAL A 59 -3.70 -13.86 8.39
C VAL A 59 -2.74 -14.27 7.28
N VAL A 60 -2.62 -15.57 7.08
CA VAL A 60 -1.85 -16.16 5.98
C VAL A 60 -2.79 -16.62 4.89
N LEU A 61 -2.58 -16.12 3.68
CA LEU A 61 -3.36 -16.41 2.49
C LEU A 61 -2.68 -17.50 1.67
N HIS A 62 -3.45 -18.51 1.31
CA HIS A 62 -3.02 -19.59 0.43
C HIS A 62 -4.21 -20.09 -0.38
N GLN A 63 -4.00 -20.37 -1.67
CA GLN A 63 -5.00 -20.99 -2.53
C GLN A 63 -4.41 -22.18 -3.30
N PRO A 64 -4.90 -23.42 -3.07
CA PRO A 64 -4.39 -24.59 -3.77
C PRO A 64 -4.47 -24.46 -5.31
N GLY A 65 -3.40 -24.87 -6.00
CA GLY A 65 -3.30 -24.83 -7.46
C GLY A 65 -3.08 -23.42 -8.03
N HIS A 66 -2.87 -22.42 -7.17
CA HIS A 66 -2.60 -21.04 -7.54
C HIS A 66 -1.41 -20.49 -6.75
N HIS A 67 -0.70 -19.56 -7.36
CA HIS A 67 0.30 -18.74 -6.68
C HIS A 67 -0.11 -17.27 -6.76
N PHE A 68 0.35 -16.50 -5.77
CA PHE A 68 0.36 -15.05 -5.84
C PHE A 68 1.52 -14.62 -6.73
N VAL A 69 1.23 -13.80 -7.74
CA VAL A 69 2.23 -13.23 -8.65
C VAL A 69 2.26 -11.74 -8.40
N TYR A 70 3.38 -11.26 -7.86
CA TYR A 70 3.67 -9.85 -7.69
C TYR A 70 4.25 -9.30 -8.98
N VAL A 71 3.61 -8.26 -9.50
CA VAL A 71 4.02 -7.51 -10.69
C VAL A 71 4.45 -6.13 -10.22
N ARG A 72 5.76 -5.87 -10.29
CA ARG A 72 6.35 -4.54 -10.13
C ARG A 72 6.66 -3.98 -11.51
N ALA A 73 5.86 -3.04 -11.98
CA ALA A 73 6.07 -2.40 -13.29
C ALA A 73 6.34 -0.91 -13.11
N ILE A 74 7.36 -0.42 -13.82
CA ILE A 74 7.77 0.99 -13.84
C ILE A 74 7.52 1.53 -15.25
N TYR A 75 6.86 2.68 -15.31
CA TYR A 75 6.48 3.31 -16.55
C TYR A 75 7.11 4.69 -16.70
N ASP A 76 7.72 4.93 -17.85
CA ASP A 76 8.13 6.27 -18.24
C ASP A 76 6.89 7.03 -18.73
N VAL A 77 6.72 8.27 -18.24
CA VAL A 77 5.59 9.12 -18.61
C VAL A 77 6.05 10.20 -19.59
N ALA A 78 5.34 10.33 -20.71
CA ALA A 78 5.55 11.39 -21.68
C ALA A 78 4.93 12.71 -21.21
N TRP A 79 5.52 13.32 -20.18
CA TRP A 79 5.09 14.61 -19.64
C TRP A 79 5.11 15.71 -20.71
N THR A 80 4.04 16.51 -20.78
CA THR A 80 3.93 17.69 -21.65
C THR A 80 3.29 18.85 -20.88
N GLU A 81 3.03 19.99 -21.53
CA GLU A 81 2.27 21.08 -20.89
C GLU A 81 0.80 20.73 -20.64
N GLU A 82 0.26 19.81 -21.43
CA GLU A 82 -1.11 19.30 -21.33
C GLU A 82 -1.20 18.09 -20.40
N ILE A 83 -0.15 17.26 -20.34
CA ILE A 83 -0.09 16.07 -19.51
C ILE A 83 0.69 16.40 -18.24
N ASP A 84 -0.03 16.70 -17.16
CA ASP A 84 0.56 16.98 -15.85
C ASP A 84 0.28 15.90 -14.78
N ARG A 85 -0.55 14.91 -15.12
CA ARG A 85 -0.91 13.79 -14.24
C ARG A 85 -1.25 12.54 -15.04
N VAL A 86 -0.87 11.38 -14.49
CA VAL A 86 -1.39 10.07 -14.89
C VAL A 86 -2.16 9.48 -13.71
N ASN A 87 -3.32 8.87 -13.99
CA ASN A 87 -4.11 8.16 -13.01
C ASN A 87 -4.91 7.04 -13.69
N VAL A 88 -4.58 5.80 -13.38
CA VAL A 88 -5.37 4.62 -13.78
C VAL A 88 -5.87 3.96 -12.50
N SER A 89 -7.19 3.88 -12.34
CA SER A 89 -7.80 3.29 -11.15
C SER A 89 -7.44 1.81 -11.04
N PHE A 90 -7.21 1.32 -9.83
CA PHE A 90 -6.98 -0.10 -9.57
C PHE A 90 -8.08 -1.01 -10.15
N SER A 91 -9.33 -0.54 -10.21
CA SER A 91 -10.46 -1.28 -10.79
C SER A 91 -10.31 -1.57 -12.29
N ASP A 92 -9.54 -0.73 -12.96
CA ASP A 92 -9.41 -0.76 -14.42
C ASP A 92 -8.14 -1.51 -14.81
N ILE A 93 -7.29 -1.88 -13.85
CA ILE A 93 -6.06 -2.64 -14.04
C ILE A 93 -6.35 -4.13 -13.84
N GLY A 94 -6.11 -4.94 -14.86
CA GLY A 94 -6.32 -6.38 -14.80
C GLY A 94 -5.23 -7.19 -15.49
N LEU A 95 -5.14 -8.47 -15.13
CA LEU A 95 -4.27 -9.45 -15.75
C LEU A 95 -5.11 -10.45 -16.56
N GLN A 96 -5.09 -10.30 -17.88
CA GLN A 96 -5.72 -11.24 -18.81
C GLN A 96 -4.84 -12.50 -18.92
N LEU A 97 -5.35 -13.63 -18.43
CA LEU A 97 -4.67 -14.92 -18.58
C LEU A 97 -5.17 -15.69 -19.81
N PRO A 98 -4.37 -16.61 -20.37
CA PRO A 98 -4.82 -17.51 -21.41
C PRO A 98 -6.05 -18.34 -20.98
N GLY A 99 -7.13 -18.25 -21.74
CA GLY A 99 -8.36 -19.01 -21.50
C GLY A 99 -9.37 -18.35 -20.56
N ASP A 100 -9.01 -17.26 -19.87
CA ASP A 100 -9.96 -16.47 -19.10
C ASP A 100 -10.83 -15.61 -20.04
N ALA A 101 -12.12 -15.46 -19.71
CA ALA A 101 -13.05 -14.65 -20.50
C ALA A 101 -12.92 -13.14 -20.23
N GLU A 102 -12.47 -12.78 -19.03
CA GLU A 102 -12.28 -11.40 -18.56
C GLU A 102 -10.93 -11.30 -17.82
N PRO A 103 -10.30 -10.11 -17.79
CA PRO A 103 -9.08 -9.91 -17.02
C PRO A 103 -9.30 -10.15 -15.52
N ARG A 104 -8.33 -10.80 -14.87
CA ARG A 104 -8.35 -10.95 -13.41
C ARG A 104 -8.04 -9.64 -12.74
N GLN A 105 -8.85 -9.28 -11.76
CA GLN A 105 -8.57 -8.16 -10.87
C GLN A 105 -7.41 -8.52 -9.93
N MET A 106 -6.66 -7.50 -9.52
CA MET A 106 -5.66 -7.66 -8.48
C MET A 106 -6.31 -8.12 -7.18
N VAL A 107 -5.63 -9.01 -6.46
CA VAL A 107 -6.06 -9.47 -5.13
C VAL A 107 -5.50 -8.59 -4.02
N GLY A 108 -4.42 -7.86 -4.31
CA GLY A 108 -3.79 -6.96 -3.37
C GLY A 108 -2.61 -6.21 -3.99
N ARG A 109 -1.76 -5.65 -3.14
CA ARG A 109 -0.55 -4.92 -3.51
C ARG A 109 0.58 -5.20 -2.54
N MET A 110 1.80 -4.95 -3.00
CA MET A 110 2.92 -4.72 -2.08
C MET A 110 2.87 -3.25 -1.67
N ALA A 111 2.78 -2.98 -0.37
CA ALA A 111 2.77 -1.61 0.16
C ALA A 111 4.18 -1.11 0.48
N ALA A 112 5.04 -2.04 0.90
CA ALA A 112 6.46 -1.85 1.13
C ALA A 112 7.18 -3.19 0.90
N VAL A 113 8.51 -3.19 0.97
CA VAL A 113 9.30 -4.43 0.85
C VAL A 113 8.89 -5.40 1.96
N GLY A 114 8.36 -6.56 1.55
CA GLY A 114 7.92 -7.60 2.47
C GLY A 114 6.53 -7.39 3.09
N GLU A 115 5.81 -6.33 2.72
CA GLU A 115 4.52 -5.96 3.30
C GLU A 115 3.41 -6.05 2.25
N PHE A 116 2.62 -7.13 2.33
CA PHE A 116 1.48 -7.38 1.46
C PHE A 116 0.18 -6.85 2.08
N GLN A 117 -0.67 -6.22 1.26
CA GLN A 117 -1.98 -5.74 1.68
C GLN A 117 -3.09 -6.22 0.73
N LEU A 118 -4.22 -6.64 1.29
CA LEU A 118 -5.48 -6.98 0.60
C LEU A 118 -6.22 -5.74 0.11
N SER A 119 -5.52 -4.85 -0.59
CA SER A 119 -6.09 -3.66 -1.21
C SER A 119 -5.49 -3.45 -2.59
N GLY A 120 -6.30 -2.88 -3.49
CA GLY A 120 -5.82 -2.53 -4.82
C GLY A 120 -4.80 -1.39 -4.79
N THR A 121 -4.05 -1.26 -5.88
CA THR A 121 -3.18 -0.11 -6.14
C THR A 121 -3.52 0.52 -7.48
N SER A 122 -3.59 1.85 -7.50
CA SER A 122 -3.80 2.64 -8.71
C SER A 122 -2.45 3.08 -9.24
N LEU A 123 -2.29 3.11 -10.56
CA LEU A 123 -1.10 3.70 -11.18
C LEU A 123 -1.30 5.22 -11.21
N THR A 124 -0.55 5.94 -10.38
CA THR A 124 -0.62 7.42 -10.30
C THR A 124 0.76 8.02 -10.39
N ALA A 125 0.90 9.09 -11.17
CA ALA A 125 2.09 9.92 -11.17
C ALA A 125 1.70 11.37 -11.46
N ARG A 126 2.56 12.32 -11.08
CA ARG A 126 2.37 13.74 -11.37
C ARG A 126 3.65 14.30 -11.97
N ARG A 127 3.50 15.21 -12.93
CA ARG A 127 4.63 15.93 -13.52
C ARG A 127 5.41 16.64 -12.40
N PRO A 128 6.74 16.45 -12.33
CA PRO A 128 7.55 17.09 -11.31
C PRO A 128 7.55 18.60 -11.53
N ARG A 129 7.78 19.36 -10.47
CA ARG A 129 7.73 20.82 -10.49
C ARG A 129 8.78 21.41 -11.44
N ASP A 130 9.95 20.77 -11.51
CA ASP A 130 11.12 21.25 -12.23
C ASP A 130 11.25 20.57 -13.61
N TRP A 131 10.17 20.02 -14.16
CA TRP A 131 10.12 19.54 -15.54
C TRP A 131 10.46 20.68 -16.53
N PRO A 132 11.25 20.43 -17.60
CA PRO A 132 11.74 19.13 -18.08
C PRO A 132 13.10 18.70 -17.53
N ASP A 133 13.68 19.43 -16.57
CA ASP A 133 14.99 19.08 -16.01
C ASP A 133 14.90 17.82 -15.13
N GLU A 134 13.71 17.53 -14.59
CA GLU A 134 13.37 16.31 -13.87
C GLU A 134 12.22 15.55 -14.56
N THR A 135 12.20 14.23 -14.38
CA THR A 135 11.16 13.34 -14.88
C THR A 135 10.71 12.39 -13.79
N GLU A 136 9.40 12.26 -13.62
CA GLU A 136 8.79 11.33 -12.67
C GLU A 136 8.27 10.08 -13.40
N GLN A 137 8.43 8.91 -12.78
CA GLN A 137 7.90 7.64 -13.31
C GLN A 137 6.56 7.30 -12.67
N ALA A 138 5.81 6.39 -13.28
CA ALA A 138 4.61 5.82 -12.67
C ALA A 138 4.87 4.35 -12.28
N TYR A 139 4.38 3.96 -11.11
CA TYR A 139 4.64 2.66 -10.52
C TYR A 139 3.36 1.85 -10.39
N LEU A 140 3.48 0.54 -10.63
CA LEU A 140 2.44 -0.45 -10.37
C LEU A 140 3.04 -1.57 -9.54
N ASN A 141 2.48 -1.78 -8.34
CA ASN A 141 2.92 -2.79 -7.39
C ASN A 141 1.78 -3.77 -7.09
N ALA A 142 1.31 -4.49 -8.11
CA ALA A 142 0.08 -5.28 -8.04
C ALA A 142 0.33 -6.76 -7.78
N VAL A 143 -0.54 -7.40 -7.00
CA VAL A 143 -0.51 -8.84 -6.77
C VAL A 143 -1.74 -9.48 -7.38
N PHE A 144 -1.53 -10.52 -8.18
CA PHE A 144 -2.59 -11.30 -8.83
C PHE A 144 -2.55 -12.75 -8.37
N LEU A 145 -3.71 -13.41 -8.40
CA LEU A 145 -3.80 -14.84 -8.15
C LEU A 145 -3.87 -15.62 -9.45
N VAL A 146 -2.82 -16.39 -9.73
CA VAL A 146 -2.56 -17.02 -11.03
C VAL A 146 -2.42 -18.53 -10.87
N PRO A 147 -3.07 -19.36 -11.70
CA PRO A 147 -2.85 -20.81 -11.68
C PRO A 147 -1.36 -21.14 -11.84
N GLU A 148 -0.87 -22.11 -11.07
CA GLU A 148 0.57 -22.46 -11.01
C GLU A 148 1.17 -22.81 -12.37
N THR A 149 0.35 -23.35 -13.27
CA THR A 149 0.75 -23.79 -14.62
C THR A 149 0.85 -22.65 -15.64
N ILE A 150 0.35 -21.46 -15.32
CA ILE A 150 0.36 -20.31 -16.22
C ILE A 150 1.64 -19.50 -16.00
N THR A 151 2.32 -19.21 -17.10
CA THR A 151 3.63 -18.55 -17.15
C THR A 151 3.65 -17.30 -18.03
N SER A 152 2.53 -16.91 -18.61
CA SER A 152 2.39 -15.66 -19.34
C SER A 152 0.98 -15.08 -19.17
N GLY A 153 0.86 -13.78 -19.38
CA GLY A 153 -0.39 -13.06 -19.36
C GLY A 153 -0.27 -11.71 -20.04
N THR A 154 -1.38 -10.99 -20.16
CA THR A 154 -1.40 -9.63 -20.68
C THR A 154 -1.91 -8.70 -19.59
N LEU A 155 -1.09 -7.73 -19.18
CA LEU A 155 -1.53 -6.65 -18.33
C LEU A 155 -2.38 -5.70 -19.18
N VAL A 156 -3.58 -5.37 -18.71
CA VAL A 156 -4.59 -4.60 -19.45
C VAL A 156 -5.08 -3.46 -18.56
N PHE A 157 -5.17 -2.26 -19.12
CA PHE A 157 -5.79 -1.10 -18.49
C PHE A 157 -7.10 -0.81 -19.22
N GLN A 158 -8.23 -1.30 -18.69
CA GLN A 158 -9.51 -1.51 -19.38
C GLN A 158 -10.16 -0.24 -19.93
N ASP A 159 -9.90 0.93 -19.34
CA ASP A 159 -10.41 2.22 -19.80
C ASP A 159 -9.44 2.95 -20.74
N THR A 160 -8.50 2.20 -21.31
CA THR A 160 -7.40 2.71 -22.13
C THR A 160 -7.09 1.71 -23.25
N ASP A 161 -6.35 2.16 -24.27
CA ASP A 161 -5.84 1.24 -25.30
C ASP A 161 -4.54 0.54 -24.90
N TYR A 162 -4.10 0.69 -23.64
CA TYR A 162 -2.85 0.10 -23.15
C TYR A 162 -3.03 -1.38 -22.80
N SER A 163 -2.19 -2.21 -23.42
CA SER A 163 -1.99 -3.60 -23.03
C SER A 163 -0.55 -4.03 -23.27
N GLN A 164 -0.05 -4.93 -22.43
CA GLN A 164 1.32 -5.41 -22.48
C GLN A 164 1.40 -6.88 -22.14
N GLU A 165 1.92 -7.70 -23.05
CA GLU A 165 2.25 -9.09 -22.75
C GLU A 165 3.44 -9.12 -21.78
N ILE A 166 3.30 -9.92 -20.73
CA ILE A 166 4.31 -10.07 -19.68
C ILE A 166 4.57 -11.56 -19.43
N SER A 167 5.84 -11.89 -19.17
CA SER A 167 6.18 -13.20 -18.62
C SER A 167 5.75 -13.24 -17.16
N LEU A 168 5.21 -14.38 -16.73
CA LEU A 168 4.91 -14.71 -15.33
C LEU A 168 5.84 -15.84 -14.83
N GLU A 169 6.91 -16.12 -15.58
CA GLU A 169 7.95 -17.07 -15.20
C GLU A 169 8.81 -16.47 -14.08
N ALA A 170 8.59 -16.97 -12.88
CA ALA A 170 9.42 -16.72 -11.71
C ALA A 170 9.42 -17.98 -10.84
N GLU A 171 10.55 -18.28 -10.20
CA GLU A 171 10.60 -19.31 -9.18
C GLU A 171 9.76 -18.87 -7.97
N VAL A 172 9.17 -19.85 -7.28
CA VAL A 172 8.46 -19.58 -6.04
C VAL A 172 9.50 -19.22 -4.99
N THR A 173 9.32 -18.07 -4.35
CA THR A 173 10.18 -17.57 -3.27
C THR A 173 9.35 -17.29 -2.01
N GLU A 174 10.05 -17.03 -0.92
CA GLU A 174 9.46 -16.51 0.32
C GLU A 174 9.44 -14.98 0.28
N LEU A 175 8.46 -14.41 0.96
CA LEU A 175 8.38 -12.96 1.17
C LEU A 175 9.53 -12.52 2.08
N ILE A 176 10.19 -11.42 1.73
CA ILE A 176 11.23 -10.82 2.59
C ILE A 176 10.58 -10.47 3.93
N ASP A 177 11.22 -10.84 5.04
CA ASP A 177 10.79 -10.42 6.37
C ASP A 177 11.08 -8.91 6.55
N PRO A 178 10.05 -8.04 6.70
CA PRO A 178 10.25 -6.61 6.88
C PRO A 178 11.14 -6.25 8.09
N ALA A 179 11.14 -7.09 9.14
CA ALA A 179 12.00 -6.88 10.30
C ALA A 179 13.49 -6.96 9.97
N SER A 180 13.86 -7.64 8.88
CA SER A 180 15.26 -7.70 8.40
C SER A 180 15.79 -6.37 7.85
N LEU A 181 14.90 -5.40 7.62
CA LEU A 181 15.23 -4.11 7.02
C LEU A 181 15.54 -3.01 8.05
N LEU A 182 15.35 -3.29 9.35
CA LEU A 182 15.55 -2.33 10.42
C LEU A 182 16.15 -2.97 11.69
N GLU A 183 16.66 -2.12 12.56
CA GLU A 183 17.07 -2.48 13.91
C GLU A 183 16.14 -1.80 14.92
N VAL A 184 15.63 -2.58 15.89
CA VAL A 184 14.82 -2.07 17.00
C VAL A 184 15.58 -2.27 18.29
N ASN A 185 15.90 -1.17 18.95
CA ASN A 185 16.54 -1.17 20.25
C ASN A 185 15.53 -0.74 21.32
N VAL A 186 15.18 -1.63 22.24
CA VAL A 186 14.30 -1.28 23.37
C VAL A 186 15.11 -0.51 24.40
N LEU A 187 14.65 0.69 24.74
CA LEU A 187 15.32 1.61 25.66
C LEU A 187 14.78 1.48 27.08
N ALA A 188 13.44 1.39 27.22
CA ALA A 188 12.79 1.25 28.51
C ALA A 188 11.37 0.71 28.37
N LEU A 189 10.89 0.03 29.41
CA LEU A 189 9.48 -0.26 29.64
C LEU A 189 9.12 0.18 31.05
N THR A 190 8.14 1.06 31.18
CA THR A 190 7.73 1.61 32.47
C THR A 190 6.22 1.65 32.57
N GLU A 191 5.69 1.38 33.76
CA GLU A 191 4.30 1.72 34.07
C GLU A 191 4.16 3.23 34.28
N VAL A 192 3.09 3.82 33.75
CA VAL A 192 2.77 5.23 33.92
C VAL A 192 1.32 5.39 34.38
N ASP A 193 1.10 6.24 35.38
CA ASP A 193 -0.24 6.52 35.91
C ASP A 193 -1.09 7.32 34.91
N GLU A 194 -0.43 8.25 34.21
CA GLU A 194 -1.08 9.23 33.35
C GLU A 194 -0.15 9.68 32.23
N VAL A 195 -0.71 9.86 31.04
CA VAL A 195 -0.04 10.45 29.89
C VAL A 195 -0.71 11.79 29.58
N ALA A 196 0.06 12.87 29.69
CA ALA A 196 -0.43 14.21 29.33
C ALA A 196 -0.60 14.32 27.81
N ILE A 197 -1.75 14.82 27.37
CA ILE A 197 -2.05 15.05 25.96
C ILE A 197 -2.57 16.47 25.74
N ARG A 198 -2.53 16.91 24.49
CA ARG A 198 -2.99 18.21 24.01
C ARG A 198 -3.62 18.00 22.65
N GLU A 199 -4.89 18.35 22.57
CA GLU A 199 -5.66 18.30 21.34
C GLU A 199 -5.91 19.72 20.82
N THR A 200 -5.74 19.93 19.52
CA THR A 200 -6.07 21.21 18.89
C THR A 200 -7.42 21.12 18.20
N SER A 201 -8.38 21.93 18.64
CA SER A 201 -9.70 22.04 18.02
C SER A 201 -10.06 23.49 17.79
N GLY A 202 -10.41 23.87 16.56
CA GLY A 202 -10.86 25.22 16.24
C GLY A 202 -9.88 26.34 16.63
N ARG A 203 -8.56 26.11 16.50
CA ARG A 203 -7.45 27.00 16.94
C ARG A 203 -7.31 27.15 18.46
N GLN A 204 -7.94 26.29 19.25
CA GLN A 204 -7.75 26.21 20.70
C GLN A 204 -6.97 24.96 21.06
N ASP A 205 -6.01 25.11 21.96
CA ASP A 205 -5.31 23.98 22.59
C ASP A 205 -6.12 23.53 23.82
N ILE A 206 -6.55 22.27 23.81
CA ILE A 206 -7.27 21.64 24.90
C ILE A 206 -6.30 20.68 25.59
N THR A 207 -5.94 20.98 26.84
CA THR A 207 -5.16 20.06 27.65
C THR A 207 -6.02 18.89 28.09
N GLY A 208 -5.54 17.68 27.83
CA GLY A 208 -6.18 16.44 28.24
C GLY A 208 -5.17 15.53 28.94
N ARG A 209 -5.68 14.36 29.32
CA ARG A 209 -4.87 13.29 29.90
C ARG A 209 -5.46 11.94 29.55
N LEU A 210 -4.60 10.97 29.35
CA LEU A 210 -4.93 9.57 29.22
C LEU A 210 -4.55 8.88 30.53
N ALA A 211 -5.49 8.16 31.13
CA ALA A 211 -5.28 7.35 32.33
C ALA A 211 -6.07 6.04 32.18
N ALA A 212 -5.51 4.94 32.67
CA ALA A 212 -6.19 3.65 32.63
C ALA A 212 -7.45 3.69 33.52
N THR A 213 -8.59 3.27 32.98
CA THR A 213 -9.80 2.98 33.77
C THR A 213 -9.82 1.54 34.26
N LEU A 214 -9.07 0.66 33.58
CA LEU A 214 -8.85 -0.74 33.89
C LEU A 214 -7.40 -1.10 33.54
N GLY A 215 -6.74 -1.89 34.39
CA GLY A 215 -5.34 -2.25 34.21
C GLY A 215 -4.39 -1.05 34.40
N SER A 216 -3.31 -1.06 33.64
CA SER A 216 -2.22 -0.09 33.67
C SER A 216 -1.91 0.42 32.26
N ILE A 217 -1.24 1.57 32.18
CA ILE A 217 -0.60 2.02 30.95
C ILE A 217 0.88 1.67 31.04
N LEU A 218 1.36 0.92 30.05
CA LEU A 218 2.77 0.65 29.86
C LEU A 218 3.33 1.56 28.77
N GLN A 219 4.39 2.28 29.09
CA GLN A 219 5.17 3.09 28.17
C GLN A 219 6.38 2.28 27.71
N LEU A 220 6.45 1.99 26.41
CA LEU A 220 7.60 1.35 25.76
C LEU A 220 8.37 2.41 24.96
N ASP A 221 9.59 2.70 25.39
CA ASP A 221 10.52 3.54 24.66
C ASP A 221 11.43 2.66 23.80
N VAL A 222 11.45 2.92 22.49
CA VAL A 222 12.33 2.22 21.54
C VAL A 222 13.11 3.22 20.69
N SER A 223 14.18 2.73 20.08
CA SER A 223 14.95 3.37 19.04
C SER A 223 14.86 2.51 17.78
N VAL A 224 14.28 3.05 16.71
CA VAL A 224 14.14 2.37 15.42
C VAL A 224 15.13 2.97 14.43
N GLN A 225 16.00 2.12 13.87
CA GLN A 225 16.96 2.52 12.86
C GLN A 225 16.74 1.68 11.60
N PRO A 226 16.25 2.27 10.50
CA PRO A 226 16.27 1.60 9.21
C PRO A 226 17.71 1.22 8.85
N MET A 227 17.89 0.09 8.18
CA MET A 227 19.18 -0.35 7.66
C MET A 227 19.24 -0.26 6.13
N VAL A 228 18.08 -0.42 5.50
CA VAL A 228 17.83 -0.32 4.06
C VAL A 228 16.45 0.30 3.85
N ALA A 229 16.20 0.83 2.65
CA ALA A 229 14.88 1.32 2.27
C ALA A 229 13.87 0.16 2.18
N ASN A 230 12.61 0.42 2.58
CA ASN A 230 11.49 -0.48 2.29
C ASN A 230 10.52 0.12 1.26
N ASP A 231 10.82 1.32 0.76
CA ASP A 231 10.14 1.89 -0.39
C ASP A 231 10.38 1.02 -1.63
N ILE A 232 9.28 0.65 -2.29
CA ILE A 232 9.28 -0.22 -3.46
C ILE A 232 9.29 0.56 -4.77
N ASP A 233 9.20 1.87 -4.73
CA ASP A 233 9.25 2.74 -5.92
C ASP A 233 10.69 3.20 -6.20
N GLY A 234 11.59 3.03 -5.22
CA GLY A 234 13.04 3.13 -5.38
C GLY A 234 13.67 4.29 -4.62
N ASP A 235 12.88 5.01 -3.83
CA ASP A 235 13.39 6.08 -2.99
C ASP A 235 14.21 5.52 -1.82
N ASN A 236 15.21 6.30 -1.38
CA ASN A 236 15.95 6.00 -0.17
C ASN A 236 15.11 6.43 1.05
N SER A 237 14.04 5.69 1.28
CA SER A 237 13.08 5.95 2.33
C SER A 237 12.62 4.67 3.03
N PHE A 238 12.26 4.84 4.30
CA PHE A 238 11.72 3.79 5.14
C PHE A 238 10.44 4.28 5.82
N PHE A 239 9.38 3.50 5.73
CA PHE A 239 8.06 3.80 6.29
C PHE A 239 7.60 2.65 7.17
N PHE A 240 6.94 2.96 8.28
CA PHE A 240 6.21 1.96 9.08
C PHE A 240 5.10 2.63 9.87
N ASN A 241 4.09 1.86 10.24
CA ASN A 241 3.01 2.28 11.10
C ASN A 241 3.28 1.87 12.55
N ILE A 242 2.74 2.62 13.50
CA ILE A 242 2.85 2.25 14.91
C ILE A 242 2.16 0.92 15.23
N THR A 243 1.15 0.56 14.45
CA THR A 243 0.39 -0.70 14.55
C THR A 243 1.22 -1.92 14.16
N ASP A 244 2.35 -1.71 13.49
CA ASP A 244 3.28 -2.79 13.14
C ASP A 244 4.01 -3.29 14.39
N PHE A 245 4.04 -2.50 15.47
CA PHE A 245 4.61 -2.92 16.74
C PHE A 245 3.58 -3.57 17.66
N THR A 246 3.90 -4.76 18.15
CA THR A 246 3.10 -5.41 19.20
C THR A 246 3.94 -5.68 20.43
N LEU A 247 3.37 -5.40 21.61
CA LEU A 247 3.93 -5.78 22.90
C LEU A 247 3.17 -6.99 23.44
N VAL A 248 3.88 -8.06 23.77
CA VAL A 248 3.30 -9.28 24.36
C VAL A 248 3.75 -9.39 25.82
N GLY A 249 2.78 -9.57 26.70
CA GLY A 249 3.01 -9.68 28.14
C GLY A 249 3.60 -11.03 28.58
N PRO A 250 3.98 -11.16 29.87
CA PRO A 250 4.57 -12.39 30.42
C PRO A 250 3.63 -13.59 30.42
N ASP A 251 2.32 -13.34 30.36
CA ASP A 251 1.27 -14.34 30.21
C ASP A 251 1.08 -14.80 28.75
N ASN A 252 1.89 -14.28 27.82
CA ASN A 252 1.81 -14.45 26.37
C ASN A 252 0.54 -13.86 25.74
N ALA A 253 -0.12 -12.90 26.40
CA ALA A 253 -1.21 -12.15 25.79
C ALA A 253 -0.65 -10.89 25.10
N PRO A 254 -1.07 -10.58 23.85
CA PRO A 254 -0.76 -9.29 23.24
C PRO A 254 -1.49 -8.17 23.99
N LEU A 255 -0.78 -7.08 24.22
CA LEU A 255 -1.35 -5.87 24.82
C LEU A 255 -1.95 -4.98 23.73
N HIS A 256 -2.95 -4.20 24.10
CA HIS A 256 -3.60 -3.28 23.18
C HIS A 256 -2.74 -2.03 23.01
N LEU A 257 -2.29 -1.75 21.79
CA LEU A 257 -1.65 -0.48 21.46
C LEU A 257 -2.67 0.65 21.61
N ILE A 258 -2.38 1.60 22.49
CA ILE A 258 -3.16 2.84 22.61
C ILE A 258 -2.70 3.85 21.55
N GLY A 259 -1.40 3.91 21.29
CA GLY A 259 -0.80 4.78 20.28
C GLY A 259 0.52 5.39 20.69
N THR A 260 0.86 6.51 20.05
CA THR A 260 2.01 7.39 20.35
C THR A 260 1.51 8.82 20.59
N VAL A 261 2.38 9.68 21.15
CA VAL A 261 2.04 11.10 21.41
C VAL A 261 3.00 12.05 20.70
N PRO A 262 3.06 12.03 19.35
CA PRO A 262 3.85 12.99 18.60
C PRO A 262 3.25 14.38 18.77
N ASN A 263 4.11 15.38 18.99
CA ASN A 263 3.69 16.78 19.14
C ASN A 263 2.62 17.04 20.23
N ASN A 264 2.59 16.18 21.26
CA ASN A 264 1.64 16.22 22.39
C ASN A 264 0.20 15.76 22.09
N SER A 265 -0.15 15.27 20.90
CA SER A 265 -1.50 14.72 20.62
C SER A 265 -1.45 13.21 20.54
N LEU A 266 -2.47 12.52 21.07
CA LEU A 266 -2.55 11.07 20.97
C LEU A 266 -2.90 10.66 19.53
N GLN A 267 -2.09 9.76 18.98
CA GLN A 267 -2.31 9.20 17.65
C GLN A 267 -2.30 7.67 17.75
N ASP A 268 -3.46 7.06 17.45
CA ASP A 268 -3.69 5.61 17.41
C ASP A 268 -3.43 5.00 16.04
N SER A 269 -3.38 5.84 14.99
CA SER A 269 -2.95 5.50 13.64
C SER A 269 -1.95 6.54 13.15
N TYR A 270 -0.66 6.24 13.32
CA TYR A 270 0.43 7.13 12.93
C TYR A 270 1.50 6.37 12.14
N SER A 271 1.97 6.97 11.05
CA SER A 271 3.07 6.47 10.24
C SER A 271 4.34 7.28 10.48
N TYR A 272 5.47 6.61 10.71
CA TYR A 272 6.78 7.21 10.70
C TYR A 272 7.43 7.02 9.33
N SER A 273 8.11 8.05 8.85
CA SER A 273 8.85 8.04 7.60
C SER A 273 10.26 8.60 7.81
N SER A 274 11.28 7.94 7.27
CA SER A 274 12.63 8.47 7.18
C SER A 274 13.08 8.46 5.73
N SER A 275 13.64 9.55 5.23
CA SER A 275 14.33 9.57 3.94
C SER A 275 15.76 10.08 4.13
N TRP A 276 16.66 9.62 3.26
CA TRP A 276 18.07 9.99 3.33
C TRP A 276 18.71 10.10 1.94
N ASP A 277 19.76 10.91 1.86
CA ASP A 277 20.52 11.07 0.61
C ASP A 277 21.25 9.76 0.25
N PRO A 278 21.37 9.43 -1.05
CA PRO A 278 22.20 8.32 -1.50
C PRO A 278 23.62 8.39 -0.91
N GLY A 279 24.07 7.30 -0.27
CA GLY A 279 25.39 7.21 0.37
C GLY A 279 25.45 7.77 1.80
N SER A 280 24.35 8.31 2.33
CA SER A 280 24.22 8.61 3.76
C SER A 280 23.62 7.43 4.52
N LEU A 281 23.85 7.38 5.83
CA LEU A 281 23.20 6.40 6.71
C LEU A 281 21.82 6.92 7.15
N PRO A 282 20.79 6.07 7.16
CA PRO A 282 19.50 6.39 7.78
C PRO A 282 19.67 6.76 9.26
N ARG A 283 18.83 7.68 9.73
CA ARG A 283 18.87 8.14 11.12
C ARG A 283 18.00 7.25 12.00
N SER A 284 18.50 6.97 13.19
CA SER A 284 17.70 6.37 14.25
C SER A 284 16.63 7.35 14.77
N GLN A 285 15.45 6.82 15.06
CA GLN A 285 14.30 7.55 15.60
C GLN A 285 13.89 6.98 16.95
N SER A 286 13.78 7.83 17.97
CA SER A 286 13.24 7.44 19.27
C SER A 286 11.73 7.56 19.27
N ILE A 287 11.05 6.49 19.66
CA ILE A 287 9.59 6.36 19.62
C ILE A 287 9.12 5.88 20.97
N ARG A 288 8.02 6.48 21.42
CA ARG A 288 7.35 6.13 22.66
C ARG A 288 5.97 5.59 22.34
N PHE A 289 5.78 4.31 22.61
CA PHE A 289 4.49 3.65 22.49
C PHE A 289 3.82 3.56 23.85
N TYR A 290 2.50 3.63 23.84
CA TYR A 290 1.68 3.39 25.02
C TYR A 290 0.77 2.19 24.77
N PHE A 291 0.79 1.23 25.68
CA PHE A 291 -0.02 0.02 25.64
C PHE A 291 -0.93 -0.06 26.87
N ALA A 292 -2.16 -0.51 26.66
CA ALA A 292 -3.08 -0.86 27.73
C ALA A 292 -2.93 -2.35 28.05
N GLY A 293 -2.74 -2.68 29.33
CA GLY A 293 -2.57 -4.06 29.76
C GLY A 293 -2.41 -4.20 31.28
N ASN A 294 -2.01 -5.39 31.72
CA ASN A 294 -1.62 -5.62 33.10
C ASN A 294 -0.10 -5.45 33.22
N ALA A 295 0.38 -4.55 34.09
CA ALA A 295 1.80 -4.36 34.38
C ALA A 295 2.35 -5.48 35.28
N ALA A 296 2.19 -6.73 34.85
CA ALA A 296 2.69 -7.89 35.58
C ALA A 296 4.23 -7.97 35.47
N PRO A 297 4.96 -8.25 36.56
CA PRO A 297 6.39 -8.54 36.49
C PRO A 297 6.64 -9.77 35.61
N GLY A 298 7.66 -9.71 34.75
CA GLY A 298 7.95 -10.79 33.82
C GLY A 298 8.57 -10.33 32.50
N VAL A 299 8.83 -11.30 31.62
CA VAL A 299 9.46 -11.03 30.33
C VAL A 299 8.38 -10.57 29.35
N TYR A 300 8.53 -9.36 28.84
CA TYR A 300 7.74 -8.84 27.73
C TYR A 300 8.51 -9.05 26.43
N LYS A 301 7.77 -9.24 25.33
CA LYS A 301 8.33 -9.42 24.00
C LYS A 301 7.83 -8.32 23.08
N VAL A 302 8.75 -7.67 22.38
CA VAL A 302 8.45 -6.67 21.35
C VAL A 302 8.53 -7.36 20.00
N PHE A 303 7.47 -7.24 19.22
CA PHE A 303 7.40 -7.70 17.84
C PHE A 303 7.32 -6.51 16.89
N TYR A 304 7.93 -6.65 15.73
CA TYR A 304 7.67 -5.84 14.55
C TYR A 304 7.03 -6.75 13.51
N LEU A 305 5.78 -6.46 13.16
CA LEU A 305 4.87 -7.35 12.45
C LEU A 305 4.88 -8.75 13.09
N GLY A 306 5.26 -9.78 12.33
CA GLY A 306 5.36 -11.17 12.76
C GLY A 306 6.61 -11.51 13.58
N THR A 307 7.62 -10.64 13.59
CA THR A 307 8.98 -11.02 13.97
C THR A 307 9.36 -10.49 15.36
N PRO A 308 9.84 -11.36 16.27
CA PRO A 308 10.30 -10.92 17.59
C PRO A 308 11.58 -10.11 17.46
N MET A 309 11.59 -8.92 18.04
CA MET A 309 12.70 -7.97 17.98
C MET A 309 13.50 -7.93 19.27
N ALA A 310 12.83 -8.04 20.41
CA ALA A 310 13.48 -7.96 21.71
C ALA A 310 12.65 -8.63 22.82
N ASP A 311 13.36 -9.16 23.81
CA ASP A 311 12.80 -9.58 25.09
C ASP A 311 13.30 -8.61 26.16
N LEU A 312 12.42 -8.20 27.07
CA LEU A 312 12.77 -7.29 28.16
C LEU A 312 12.13 -7.71 29.48
N MET A 313 12.88 -7.53 30.56
CA MET A 313 12.40 -7.80 31.92
C MET A 313 11.69 -6.57 32.48
N PHE A 314 10.44 -6.73 32.90
CA PHE A 314 9.71 -5.76 33.71
C PHE A 314 9.68 -6.23 35.17
N GLU A 315 10.08 -5.35 36.08
CA GLU A 315 10.20 -5.63 37.53
C GLU A 315 9.01 -5.07 38.32
#